data_AF-A0A965NQN6-F1
#
_entry.id   AF-A0A965NQN6-F1
#
_cell.length_a   1.000
_cell.length_b   1.000
_cell.length_c   1.000
_cell.angle_alpha   90.00
_cell.angle_beta   90.00
_cell.angle_gamma   90.00
#
_symmetry.space_group_name_H-M   'P 1'
#
loop_
_entity.id
_entity.type
_entity.pdbx_description
1 polymer ?
#
loop_
_entity_poly.entity_id
_entity_poly.type
_entity_poly.pdbx_seq_one_letter_code
_entity_poly.pdbx_strand_id
1 'polypeptide(L)' 'MNSLDNILASMRSGKYGSVIDPKGNAHVGIINAIMREDGSGRNWIVTITNKIVSEKVFIHAT' A
#
# COMPACT_ATOMS: atom_id res chain seq x y z
N MET A 1 9.59 -0.57 6.39
CA MET A 1 9.02 -1.92 6.24
C MET A 1 7.50 -1.80 6.25
N ASN A 2 6.80 -2.47 5.34
CA ASN A 2 5.34 -2.35 5.25
C ASN A 2 4.67 -3.31 6.25
N SER A 3 3.83 -2.77 7.12
CA SER A 3 2.97 -3.56 8.01
C SER A 3 1.57 -3.61 7.41
N LEU A 4 1.05 -4.83 7.18
CA LEU A 4 -0.27 -4.99 6.58
C LEU A 4 -1.37 -4.37 7.46
N ASP A 5 -1.27 -4.50 8.78
CA ASP A 5 -2.21 -3.94 9.75
C ASP A 5 -2.27 -2.41 9.67
N ASN A 6 -1.11 -1.75 9.56
CA ASN A 6 -1.04 -0.30 9.44
C ASN A 6 -1.63 0.20 8.11
N ILE A 7 -1.41 -0.54 7.02
CA ILE A 7 -1.95 -0.22 5.70
C ILE A 7 -3.47 -0.39 5.72
N LEU A 8 -3.98 -1.48 6.30
CA LEU A 8 -5.41 -1.72 6.46
C LEU A 8 -6.08 -0.67 7.36
N ALA A 9 -5.43 -0.27 8.45
CA ALA A 9 -5.91 0.80 9.33
C ALA A 9 -5.97 2.15 8.60
N SER A 10 -4.95 2.46 7.80
CA SER A 10 -4.90 3.68 6.97
C SER A 10 -6.01 3.67 5.91
N MET A 11 -6.20 2.54 5.22
CA MET A 11 -7.29 2.35 4.24
C MET A 11 -8.67 2.56 4.87
N ARG A 12 -8.93 1.97 6.04
CA ARG A 12 -10.22 2.10 6.75
C ARG A 12 -10.47 3.51 7.29
N SER A 13 -9.42 4.20 7.71
CA SER A 13 -9.56 5.56 8.28
C SER A 13 -9.64 6.66 7.24
N GLY A 14 -9.31 6.37 5.97
CA GLY A 14 -9.22 7.36 4.91
C GLY A 14 -8.10 8.39 5.12
N LYS A 15 -7.21 8.17 6.10
CA LYS A 15 -6.04 9.01 6.33
C LYS A 15 -4.95 8.69 5.33
N TYR A 16 -4.05 9.65 5.15
CA TYR A 16 -2.83 9.42 4.39
C TYR A 16 -2.03 8.30 5.04
N GLY A 17 -1.69 7.30 4.24
CA GLY A 17 -0.75 6.25 4.58
C GLY A 17 0.48 6.32 3.67
N SER A 18 1.45 5.48 3.96
CA SER A 18 2.64 5.32 3.12
C SER A 18 3.00 3.85 2.96
N VAL A 19 3.45 3.47 1.77
CA VAL A 19 4.03 2.16 1.52
C VAL A 19 5.37 2.32 0.80
N ILE A 20 6.25 1.34 0.98
CA ILE A 20 7.57 1.30 0.38
C ILE A 20 7.60 0.22 -0.69
N ASP A 21 7.99 0.57 -1.91
CA ASP A 21 8.18 -0.40 -3.00
C ASP A 21 9.43 -1.29 -2.76
N PRO A 22 9.66 -2.36 -3.54
CA PRO A 22 10.85 -3.19 -3.40
C PRO A 22 12.17 -2.48 -3.71
N LYS A 23 12.13 -1.33 -4.37
CA LYS A 23 13.29 -0.50 -4.70
C LYS A 23 13.63 0.50 -3.58
N GLY A 24 12.78 0.59 -2.55
CA GLY A 24 12.95 1.49 -1.41
C GLY A 24 12.26 2.85 -1.55
N ASN A 25 11.47 3.08 -2.60
CA ASN A 25 10.76 4.34 -2.79
C ASN A 25 9.50 4.38 -1.94
N ALA A 26 9.26 5.53 -1.29
CA ALA A 26 8.05 5.76 -0.51
C ALA A 26 6.95 6.35 -1.38
N HIS A 27 5.79 5.70 -1.35
CA HIS A 27 4.56 6.16 -1.99
C HIS A 27 3.58 6.58 -0.90
N VAL A 28 3.14 7.83 -0.95
CA VAL A 28 2.36 8.46 0.12
C VAL A 28 1.05 8.99 -0.45
N GLY A 29 -0.07 8.61 0.18
CA GLY A 29 -1.40 9.02 -0.25
C GLY A 29 -2.52 8.28 0.48
N ILE A 30 -3.74 8.45 0.00
CA ILE A 30 -4.90 7.70 0.47
C ILE A 30 -4.82 6.30 -0.12
N ILE A 31 -4.85 5.28 0.75
CA ILE A 31 -4.87 3.88 0.32
C ILE A 31 -6.33 3.51 0.02
N ASN A 32 -6.61 3.16 -1.23
CA ASN A 32 -7.96 2.86 -1.70
C ASN A 32 -8.23 1.37 -1.83
N ALA A 33 -7.19 0.58 -2.12
CA ALA A 33 -7.33 -0.86 -2.26
C ALA A 33 -6.01 -1.56 -1.93
N ILE A 34 -6.13 -2.78 -1.43
CA ILE A 34 -5.03 -3.70 -1.16
C ILE A 34 -5.45 -5.04 -1.73
N MET A 35 -4.64 -5.62 -2.62
CA MET A 35 -4.89 -6.93 -3.20
C MET A 35 -3.67 -7.83 -3.00
N ARG A 36 -3.95 -9.10 -2.69
CA ARG A 36 -2.92 -10.13 -2.59
C ARG A 36 -2.45 -10.47 -4.00
N GLU A 37 -1.15 -10.41 -4.23
CA GLU A 37 -0.58 -10.68 -5.55
C GLU A 37 -0.38 -12.19 -5.77
N ASP A 38 -0.07 -12.93 -4.70
CA ASP A 38 0.16 -14.37 -4.75
C ASP A 38 -0.34 -15.14 -3.51
N GLY A 39 -0.13 -16.46 -3.51
CA GLY A 39 -0.45 -17.34 -2.39
C GLY A 39 0.46 -17.18 -1.17
N SER A 40 1.61 -16.48 -1.28
CA SER A 40 2.62 -16.41 -0.22
C SER A 40 2.17 -15.57 0.98
N GLY A 41 1.24 -14.63 0.76
CA GLY A 41 0.82 -13.66 1.79
C GLY A 41 1.82 -12.56 2.08
N ARG A 42 2.93 -12.51 1.33
CA ARG A 42 3.96 -11.49 1.47
C ARG A 42 3.91 -10.46 0.35
N ASN A 43 3.36 -10.83 -0.79
CA ASN A 43 3.30 -9.99 -1.98
C ASN A 43 1.92 -9.37 -2.14
N TRP A 44 1.90 -8.04 -2.23
CA TRP A 44 0.68 -7.26 -2.28
C TRP A 44 0.79 -6.15 -3.30
N ILE A 45 -0.34 -5.78 -3.89
CA ILE A 45 -0.45 -4.58 -4.71
C ILE A 45 -1.41 -3.62 -4.02
N VAL A 46 -0.92 -2.40 -3.76
CA VAL A 46 -1.66 -1.35 -3.08
C VAL A 46 -1.99 -0.25 -4.07
N THR A 47 -3.26 0.15 -4.11
CA THR A 47 -3.69 1.33 -4.88
C THR A 47 -3.64 2.55 -3.98
N ILE A 48 -2.77 3.50 -4.32
CA ILE A 48 -2.60 4.76 -3.60
C ILE A 48 -3.01 5.92 -4.50
N THR A 49 -3.76 6.86 -3.93
CA THR A 49 -4.12 8.10 -4.60
C THR A 49 -3.52 9.28 -3.85
N ASN A 50 -2.74 10.09 -4.57
CA ASN A 50 -2.23 11.36 -4.08
C ASN A 50 -2.80 12.48 -4.95
N LYS A 51 -3.66 13.31 -4.34
CA LYS A 51 -4.43 14.36 -5.02
C LYS A 51 -5.26 13.75 -6.17
N ILE A 52 -4.85 13.98 -7.41
CA ILE A 52 -5.54 13.54 -8.63
C ILE A 52 -4.88 12.32 -9.29
N VAL A 53 -3.71 11.89 -8.80
CA VAL A 53 -2.95 10.80 -9.39
C VAL A 53 -3.17 9.54 -8.57
N SER A 54 -3.56 8.47 -9.23
CA SER A 54 -3.68 7.14 -8.63
C SER A 54 -2.65 6.21 -9.24
N GLU A 55 -1.98 5.44 -8.40
CA GLU A 55 -0.97 4.47 -8.81
C GLU A 55 -1.16 3.13 -8.10
N LYS A 56 -0.66 2.07 -8.72
CA LYS A 56 -0.60 0.74 -8.14
C LYS A 56 0.85 0.44 -7.79
N VAL A 57 1.09 0.20 -6.50
CA VAL A 57 2.42 -0.04 -5.96
C VAL A 57 2.49 -1.50 -5.53
N PHE A 58 3.42 -2.24 -6.12
CA PHE A 58 3.76 -3.58 -5.64
C PHE A 58 4.62 -3.44 -4.38
N ILE A 59 4.31 -4.22 -3.35
CA ILE A 59 5.00 -4.16 -2.06
C ILE A 59 5.22 -5.56 -1.47
N HIS A 60 6.23 -5.64 -0.61
CA HIS A 60 6.37 -6.73 0.35
C HIS A 60 5.83 -6.27 1.70
N ALA A 61 4.91 -7.04 2.29
CA ALA A 61 4.34 -6.75 3.62
C ALA A 61 4.58 -7.93 4.58
N THR A 62 4.76 -7.57 5.85
CA THR A 62 4.83 -8.48 7.00
C THR A 62 3.62 -8.34 7.89
#